data_AF-A0A973DAN6-F1
#
_entry.id   AF-A0A973DAN6-F1
#
_cell.length_a   1.000
_cell.length_b   1.000
_cell.length_c   1.000
_cell.angle_alpha   90.00
_cell.angle_beta   90.00
_cell.angle_gamma   90.00
#
_symmetry.space_group_name_H-M   'P 1'
#
loop_
_entity.id
_entity.type
_entity.pdbx_description
1 polymer ?
#
loop_
_entity_poly.entity_id
_entity_poly.type
_entity_poly.pdbx_seq_one_letter_code
_entity_poly.pdbx_strand_id
1 'polypeptide(L)'
;MRLSGLGIWNLYFLVKFVLYSRGDISFDLFANLAFFAFLAISFQHVWLSRIKHAMSVLIGAALLYHDSWLPPISRLTKQAGNVQDFSVGYFFEITARVVSLDMIFALFALVVFYWFTVKWLRYTSISIIGFLYAFWLGGVVTSDEVTTQVASNSQTTKKQVPVLVSDTAKQKTPDQQLQDFYQQQNLLQSQFPDVFNGQPFDVVVLNICSLATADLNAIGVEPR
;
A
#
# COMPACT_ATOMS: atom_id res chain seq x y z
N MET A 1 -35.11 -22.46 -16.05
CA MET A 1 -34.17 -21.31 -16.16
C MET A 1 -33.70 -20.91 -14.77
N ARG A 2 -32.43 -20.47 -14.66
CA ARG A 2 -31.82 -19.77 -13.51
C ARG A 2 -31.29 -20.62 -12.35
N LEU A 3 -30.10 -21.18 -12.55
CA LEU A 3 -29.06 -20.94 -11.54
C LEU A 3 -28.54 -19.53 -11.79
N SER A 4 -29.19 -18.53 -11.20
CA SER A 4 -28.69 -17.17 -11.16
C SER A 4 -27.42 -17.17 -10.31
N GLY A 5 -26.26 -17.43 -10.93
CA GLY A 5 -24.97 -17.16 -10.28
C GLY A 5 -24.87 -15.68 -9.91
N LEU A 6 -23.90 -15.34 -9.07
CA LEU A 6 -23.60 -13.95 -8.65
C LEU A 6 -23.46 -12.94 -9.82
N GLY A 7 -23.33 -13.42 -11.07
CA GLY A 7 -23.36 -12.59 -12.27
C GLY A 7 -22.18 -11.62 -12.28
N ILE A 8 -22.47 -10.34 -12.51
CA ILE A 8 -21.48 -9.24 -12.53
C ILE A 8 -20.71 -9.12 -11.19
N TRP A 9 -21.28 -9.62 -10.08
CA TRP A 9 -20.59 -9.61 -8.79
C TRP A 9 -19.41 -10.56 -8.74
N ASN A 10 -19.40 -11.62 -9.55
CA ASN A 10 -18.19 -12.44 -9.67
C ASN A 10 -17.04 -11.67 -10.32
N LEU A 11 -17.33 -10.80 -11.29
CA LEU A 11 -16.33 -9.92 -11.90
C LEU A 11 -15.81 -8.92 -10.86
N TYR A 12 -16.67 -8.37 -10.00
CA TYR A 12 -16.26 -7.50 -8.89
C TYR A 12 -15.22 -8.18 -7.98
N PHE A 13 -15.50 -9.41 -7.50
CA PHE A 13 -14.55 -10.13 -6.66
C PHE A 13 -13.27 -10.50 -7.41
N LEU A 14 -13.38 -10.90 -8.68
CA LEU A 14 -12.22 -11.21 -9.51
C LEU A 14 -11.29 -10.00 -9.67
N VAL A 15 -11.84 -8.81 -9.92
CA VAL A 15 -11.07 -7.56 -9.95
C VAL A 15 -10.41 -7.31 -8.60
N LYS A 16 -11.14 -7.46 -7.49
CA LYS A 16 -10.57 -7.32 -6.14
C LYS A 16 -9.41 -8.29 -5.88
N PHE A 17 -9.54 -9.56 -6.24
CA PHE A 17 -8.47 -10.54 -6.04
C PHE A 17 -7.21 -10.18 -6.85
N VAL A 18 -7.38 -9.70 -8.09
CA VAL A 18 -6.24 -9.25 -8.91
C VAL A 18 -5.58 -8.03 -8.29
N LEU A 19 -6.35 -7.03 -7.87
CA LEU A 19 -5.81 -5.83 -7.20
C LEU A 19 -5.11 -6.19 -5.89
N TYR A 20 -5.69 -7.08 -5.09
CA TYR A 20 -5.09 -7.57 -3.85
C TYR A 20 -3.78 -8.32 -4.11
N SER A 21 -3.74 -9.20 -5.12
CA SER A 21 -2.52 -9.94 -5.49
C SER A 21 -1.37 -9.03 -5.96
N ARG A 22 -1.70 -7.84 -6.46
CA ARG A 22 -0.73 -6.80 -6.85
C ARG A 22 -0.31 -5.89 -5.70
N GLY A 23 -1.00 -5.94 -4.56
CA GLY A 23 -0.82 -5.01 -3.43
C GLY A 23 -1.47 -3.64 -3.62
N ASP A 24 -2.30 -3.46 -4.66
CA ASP A 24 -2.94 -2.17 -4.97
C ASP A 24 -4.08 -1.82 -3.98
N ILE A 25 -4.65 -2.84 -3.30
CA ILE A 25 -5.64 -2.69 -2.23
C ILE A 25 -5.33 -3.65 -1.08
N SER A 26 -5.81 -3.32 0.12
CA SER A 26 -5.96 -4.29 1.21
C SER A 26 -7.18 -5.18 0.97
N PHE A 27 -7.36 -6.26 1.74
CA PHE A 27 -8.51 -7.14 1.58
C PHE A 27 -9.04 -7.60 2.93
N ASP A 28 -10.14 -6.99 3.40
CA ASP A 28 -10.85 -7.47 4.57
C ASP A 28 -11.63 -8.76 4.21
N LEU A 29 -11.05 -9.91 4.57
CA LEU A 29 -11.63 -11.21 4.25
C LEU A 29 -13.05 -11.37 4.81
N PHE A 30 -13.29 -10.95 6.05
CA PHE A 30 -14.58 -11.17 6.72
C PHE A 30 -15.66 -10.29 6.11
N ALA A 31 -15.37 -9.01 5.89
CA ALA A 31 -16.33 -8.09 5.30
C ALA A 31 -16.67 -8.47 3.85
N ASN A 32 -15.67 -8.88 3.06
CA ASN A 32 -15.88 -9.36 1.69
C ASN A 32 -16.63 -10.69 1.63
N LEU A 33 -16.38 -11.62 2.56
CA LEU A 33 -17.10 -12.89 2.62
C LEU A 33 -18.56 -12.70 3.07
N ALA A 34 -18.81 -11.80 4.03
CA ALA A 34 -20.16 -11.42 4.43
C ALA A 34 -20.94 -10.82 3.26
N PHE A 35 -20.29 -9.93 2.48
CA PHE A 35 -20.90 -9.37 1.27
C PHE A 35 -21.17 -10.44 0.20
N PHE A 36 -20.23 -11.36 -0.03
CA PHE A 36 -20.42 -12.49 -0.95
C PHE A 36 -21.60 -13.38 -0.53
N ALA A 37 -21.72 -13.69 0.76
CA ALA A 37 -22.84 -14.45 1.31
C ALA A 37 -24.18 -13.73 1.14
N PHE A 38 -24.22 -12.42 1.41
CA PHE A 38 -25.39 -11.58 1.18
C PHE A 38 -25.85 -11.61 -0.29
N LEU A 39 -24.90 -11.55 -1.23
CA LEU A 39 -25.18 -11.60 -2.66
C LEU A 39 -25.75 -12.96 -3.11
N ALA A 40 -25.29 -14.05 -2.48
CA ALA A 40 -25.71 -15.41 -2.79
C ALA A 40 -27.18 -15.69 -2.43
N ILE A 41 -27.78 -14.90 -1.53
CA ILE A 41 -29.20 -15.03 -1.16
C ILE A 41 -30.08 -14.68 -2.36
N SER A 42 -30.95 -15.60 -2.78
CA SER A 42 -31.93 -15.39 -3.85
C SER A 42 -33.30 -15.05 -3.27
N PHE A 43 -33.92 -13.99 -3.78
CA PHE A 43 -35.29 -13.59 -3.40
C PHE A 43 -36.28 -13.97 -4.50
N GLN A 44 -37.46 -14.50 -4.11
CA GLN A 44 -38.52 -14.87 -5.06
C GLN A 44 -39.25 -13.64 -5.62
N HIS A 45 -39.38 -12.57 -4.82
CA HIS A 45 -40.02 -11.33 -5.24
C HIS A 45 -39.07 -10.41 -6.02
N VAL A 46 -39.50 -10.00 -7.21
CA VAL A 46 -38.68 -9.18 -8.14
C VAL A 46 -38.28 -7.83 -7.53
N TRP A 47 -39.16 -7.20 -6.76
CA TRP A 47 -38.87 -5.90 -6.12
C TRP A 47 -37.78 -6.00 -5.05
N LEU A 48 -37.82 -7.05 -4.21
CA LEU A 48 -36.75 -7.35 -3.24
C LEU A 48 -35.41 -7.59 -3.94
N SER A 49 -35.42 -8.27 -5.08
CA SER A 49 -34.20 -8.47 -5.88
C SER A 49 -33.64 -7.15 -6.40
N ARG A 50 -34.48 -6.19 -6.83
CA ARG A 50 -34.02 -4.87 -7.28
C ARG A 50 -33.43 -4.04 -6.14
N ILE A 51 -34.08 -4.03 -4.98
CA ILE A 51 -33.53 -3.37 -3.78
C ILE A 51 -32.22 -3.99 -3.39
N LYS A 52 -32.14 -5.33 -3.37
CA LYS A 52 -30.89 -6.04 -3.08
C LYS A 52 -29.77 -5.55 -4.02
N HIS A 53 -30.03 -5.46 -5.32
CA HIS A 53 -29.03 -4.98 -6.28
C HIS A 53 -28.61 -3.53 -6.03
N ALA A 54 -29.56 -2.62 -5.77
CA ALA A 54 -29.24 -1.23 -5.44
C ALA A 54 -28.39 -1.12 -4.17
N MET A 55 -28.79 -1.82 -3.10
CA MET A 55 -28.03 -1.93 -1.86
C MET A 55 -26.65 -2.56 -2.09
N SER A 56 -26.56 -3.58 -2.95
CA SER A 56 -25.31 -4.25 -3.26
C SER A 56 -24.34 -3.32 -3.96
N VAL A 57 -24.80 -2.46 -4.87
CA VAL A 57 -23.95 -1.43 -5.50
C VAL A 57 -23.38 -0.47 -4.46
N LEU A 58 -24.22 0.01 -3.54
CA LEU A 58 -23.77 0.90 -2.46
C LEU A 58 -22.77 0.21 -1.52
N ILE A 59 -23.10 -0.99 -1.05
CA ILE A 59 -22.22 -1.77 -0.15
C ILE A 59 -20.93 -2.14 -0.87
N GLY A 60 -20.99 -2.61 -2.11
CA GLY A 60 -19.83 -3.00 -2.89
C GLY A 60 -18.88 -1.83 -3.16
N ALA A 61 -19.42 -0.64 -3.43
CA ALA A 61 -18.63 0.58 -3.56
C ALA A 61 -17.99 1.00 -2.23
N ALA A 62 -18.75 1.00 -1.14
CA ALA A 62 -18.25 1.31 0.20
C ALA A 62 -17.15 0.34 0.64
N LEU A 63 -17.33 -0.95 0.36
CA LEU A 63 -16.38 -2.01 0.67
C LEU A 63 -15.12 -1.92 -0.20
N LEU A 64 -15.24 -1.53 -1.47
CA LEU A 64 -14.08 -1.27 -2.32
C LEU A 64 -13.30 -0.06 -1.83
N TYR A 65 -13.99 1.00 -1.42
CA TYR A 65 -13.38 2.19 -0.82
C TYR A 65 -12.67 1.86 0.51
N HIS A 66 -13.30 1.05 1.37
CA HIS A 66 -12.71 0.59 2.63
C HIS A 66 -11.42 -0.22 2.41
N ASP A 67 -11.42 -1.11 1.42
CA ASP A 67 -10.26 -1.93 1.08
C ASP A 67 -9.16 -1.12 0.37
N SER A 68 -9.50 0.01 -0.24
CA SER A 68 -8.56 0.86 -0.96
C SER A 68 -7.75 1.76 -0.01
N TRP A 69 -6.55 2.15 -0.43
CA TRP A 69 -5.70 3.10 0.30
C TRP A 69 -6.16 4.57 0.21
N LEU A 70 -7.45 4.80 -0.05
CA LEU A 70 -7.98 6.14 -0.25
C LEU A 70 -8.12 6.89 1.09
N PRO A 71 -7.79 8.19 1.12
CA PRO A 71 -7.91 8.98 2.34
C PRO A 71 -9.38 9.09 2.76
N PRO A 72 -9.69 9.09 4.08
CA PRO A 72 -11.05 9.25 4.58
C PRO A 72 -11.72 10.50 4.03
N ILE A 73 -12.99 10.40 3.61
CA ILE A 73 -13.77 11.54 3.10
C ILE A 73 -13.82 12.69 4.13
N SER A 74 -13.75 12.37 5.43
CA SER A 74 -13.67 13.37 6.51
C SER A 74 -12.43 14.26 6.45
N ARG A 75 -11.34 13.84 5.80
CA ARG A 75 -10.18 14.70 5.54
C ARG A 75 -10.49 15.73 4.46
N LEU A 76 -11.23 15.35 3.42
CA LEU A 76 -11.64 16.25 2.35
C LEU A 76 -12.54 17.38 2.88
N THR A 77 -13.44 17.08 3.84
CA THR A 77 -14.34 18.09 4.42
C THR A 77 -13.62 19.03 5.40
N LYS A 78 -12.68 18.51 6.21
CA LYS A 78 -11.87 19.35 7.12
C LYS A 78 -10.88 20.26 6.40
N GLN A 79 -10.42 19.84 5.22
CA GLN A 79 -9.47 20.58 4.41
C GLN A 79 -10.15 21.33 3.26
N ALA A 80 -11.50 21.28 3.17
CA ALA A 80 -12.30 21.79 2.06
C ALA A 80 -12.02 23.26 1.72
N GLY A 81 -11.66 24.09 2.69
CA GLY A 81 -11.23 25.48 2.46
C GLY A 81 -9.97 25.59 1.58
N ASN A 82 -9.05 24.62 1.65
CA ASN A 82 -7.82 24.58 0.85
C ASN A 82 -8.00 23.84 -0.49
N VAL A 83 -9.13 23.13 -0.70
CA VAL A 83 -9.40 22.37 -1.94
C VAL A 83 -10.12 23.24 -2.98
N GLN A 84 -10.67 24.40 -2.59
CA GLN A 84 -11.36 25.32 -3.50
C GLN A 84 -10.44 25.95 -4.56
N ASP A 85 -9.13 25.98 -4.31
CA ASP A 85 -8.13 26.46 -5.26
C ASP A 85 -7.63 25.38 -6.24
N PHE A 86 -8.10 24.13 -6.13
CA PHE A 86 -7.73 23.08 -7.06
C PHE A 86 -8.47 23.25 -8.40
N SER A 87 -7.69 23.49 -9.46
CA SER A 87 -8.21 23.48 -10.82
C SER A 87 -8.73 22.09 -11.21
N VAL A 88 -9.73 22.03 -12.08
CA VAL A 88 -10.22 20.76 -12.67
C VAL A 88 -9.07 20.01 -13.35
N GLY A 89 -8.10 20.72 -13.95
CA GLY A 89 -6.91 20.12 -14.54
C GLY A 89 -6.04 19.37 -13.53
N TYR A 90 -5.88 19.92 -12.31
CA TYR A 90 -5.13 19.27 -11.24
C TYR A 90 -5.81 17.98 -10.73
N PHE A 91 -7.15 17.94 -10.68
CA PHE A 91 -7.87 16.71 -10.36
C PHE A 91 -7.64 15.60 -11.39
N PHE A 92 -7.60 15.96 -12.68
CA PHE A 92 -7.23 15.01 -13.73
C PHE A 92 -5.78 14.55 -13.60
N GLU A 93 -4.87 15.46 -13.28
CA GLU A 93 -3.45 15.12 -13.09
C GLU A 93 -3.26 14.12 -11.93
N ILE A 94 -3.91 14.35 -10.79
CA ILE A 94 -3.87 13.39 -9.67
C ILE A 94 -4.50 12.07 -10.07
N THR A 95 -5.66 12.11 -10.72
CA THR A 95 -6.39 10.89 -11.11
C THR A 95 -5.58 10.06 -12.10
N ALA A 96 -4.91 10.70 -13.07
CA ALA A 96 -4.02 10.05 -14.03
C ALA A 96 -2.75 9.46 -13.39
N ARG A 97 -2.28 10.02 -12.26
CA ARG A 97 -1.18 9.44 -11.47
C ARG A 97 -1.63 8.22 -10.67
N VAL A 98 -2.87 8.20 -10.17
CA VAL A 98 -3.42 7.06 -9.43
C VAL A 98 -3.84 5.93 -10.38
N VAL A 99 -4.43 6.27 -11.53
CA VAL A 99 -4.92 5.31 -12.52
C VAL A 99 -4.04 5.38 -13.76
N SER A 100 -3.05 4.49 -13.85
CA SER A 100 -2.20 4.39 -15.03
C SER A 100 -2.95 3.77 -16.22
N LEU A 101 -2.49 4.09 -17.44
CA LEU A 101 -3.03 3.47 -18.66
C LEU A 101 -2.91 1.95 -18.64
N ASP A 102 -1.84 1.41 -18.04
CA ASP A 102 -1.64 -0.02 -17.88
C ASP A 102 -2.73 -0.66 -17.01
N MET A 103 -3.18 0.01 -15.94
CA MET A 103 -4.31 -0.49 -15.14
C MET A 103 -5.61 -0.50 -15.94
N ILE A 104 -5.85 0.51 -16.78
CA ILE A 104 -7.04 0.57 -17.65
C ILE A 104 -7.02 -0.57 -18.66
N PHE A 105 -5.88 -0.81 -19.33
CA PHE A 105 -5.74 -1.92 -20.27
C PHE A 105 -5.86 -3.28 -19.58
N ALA A 106 -5.28 -3.44 -18.39
CA ALA A 106 -5.41 -4.67 -17.61
C ALA A 106 -6.87 -4.93 -17.21
N LEU A 107 -7.59 -3.90 -16.74
CA LEU A 107 -9.01 -4.00 -16.41
C LEU A 107 -9.83 -4.36 -17.65
N PHE A 108 -9.58 -3.69 -18.78
CA PHE A 108 -10.27 -3.98 -20.04
C PHE A 108 -10.03 -5.43 -20.49
N ALA A 109 -8.78 -5.89 -20.50
CA ALA A 109 -8.42 -7.25 -20.86
C ALA A 109 -9.09 -8.27 -19.93
N LEU A 110 -9.13 -8.00 -18.63
CA LEU A 110 -9.79 -8.83 -17.62
C LEU A 110 -11.31 -8.92 -17.85
N VAL A 111 -11.96 -7.80 -18.17
CA VAL A 111 -13.40 -7.77 -18.50
C VAL A 111 -13.70 -8.57 -19.77
N VAL A 112 -12.90 -8.41 -20.82
CA VAL A 112 -13.04 -9.17 -22.08
C VAL A 112 -12.83 -10.66 -21.83
N PHE A 113 -11.76 -11.01 -21.10
CA PHE A 113 -11.46 -12.39 -20.72
C PHE A 113 -12.61 -13.02 -19.93
N TYR A 114 -13.15 -12.29 -18.95
CA TYR A 114 -14.32 -12.71 -18.18
C TYR A 114 -15.52 -12.96 -19.09
N TRP A 115 -15.84 -12.02 -19.98
CA TRP A 115 -17.00 -12.13 -20.87
C TRP A 115 -16.90 -13.31 -21.84
N PHE A 116 -15.69 -13.60 -22.34
CA PHE A 116 -15.44 -14.74 -23.20
C PHE A 116 -15.61 -16.08 -22.45
N THR A 117 -15.07 -16.17 -21.23
CA THR A 117 -14.99 -17.43 -20.48
C THR A 117 -16.20 -17.72 -19.58
N VAL A 118 -17.08 -16.74 -19.32
CA VAL A 118 -18.28 -16.91 -18.46
C VAL A 118 -19.24 -17.99 -18.96
N LYS A 119 -19.18 -18.32 -20.26
CA LYS A 119 -19.98 -19.41 -20.86
C LYS A 119 -19.44 -20.80 -20.51
N TRP A 120 -18.16 -20.92 -20.14
CA TRP A 120 -17.47 -22.19 -19.92
C TRP A 120 -17.14 -22.41 -18.44
N LEU A 121 -16.78 -21.34 -17.73
CA LEU A 121 -16.31 -21.40 -16.34
C LEU A 121 -17.41 -20.94 -15.37
N ARG A 122 -17.61 -21.70 -14.29
CA ARG A 122 -18.50 -21.31 -13.20
C ARG A 122 -17.77 -20.38 -12.24
N TYR A 123 -17.87 -19.09 -12.52
CA TYR A 123 -17.17 -18.04 -11.78
C TYR A 123 -17.43 -17.98 -10.28
N THR A 124 -18.59 -18.44 -9.79
CA THR A 124 -18.84 -18.51 -8.35
C THR A 124 -17.88 -19.47 -7.64
N SER A 125 -17.50 -20.58 -8.29
CA SER A 125 -16.48 -21.50 -7.77
C SER A 125 -15.10 -20.86 -7.76
N ILE A 126 -14.79 -20.07 -8.79
CA ILE A 126 -13.54 -19.32 -8.89
C ILE A 126 -13.45 -18.26 -7.79
N SER A 127 -14.55 -17.57 -7.48
CA SER A 127 -14.58 -16.61 -6.38
C SER A 127 -14.28 -17.26 -5.03
N ILE A 128 -14.81 -18.48 -4.79
CA ILE A 128 -14.51 -19.24 -3.57
C ILE A 128 -13.01 -19.59 -3.51
N ILE A 129 -12.43 -20.05 -4.62
CA ILE A 129 -10.98 -20.29 -4.70
C ILE A 129 -10.20 -19.00 -4.48
N GLY A 130 -10.66 -17.88 -5.01
CA GLY A 130 -10.07 -16.55 -4.80
C GLY A 130 -10.07 -16.13 -3.33
N PHE A 131 -11.14 -16.42 -2.58
CA PHE A 131 -11.17 -16.20 -1.13
C PHE A 131 -10.16 -17.08 -0.38
N LEU A 132 -10.03 -18.36 -0.75
CA LEU A 132 -9.01 -19.25 -0.17
C LEU A 132 -7.60 -18.75 -0.48
N TYR A 133 -7.38 -18.29 -1.71
CA TYR A 133 -6.11 -17.69 -2.13
C TYR A 133 -5.80 -16.40 -1.36
N ALA A 134 -6.80 -15.52 -1.19
CA ALA A 134 -6.65 -14.30 -0.41
C ALA A 134 -6.35 -14.59 1.07
N PHE A 135 -7.02 -15.59 1.65
CA PHE A 135 -6.72 -16.06 3.01
C PHE A 135 -5.28 -16.59 3.12
N TRP A 136 -4.82 -17.37 2.14
CA TRP A 136 -3.46 -17.90 2.14
C TRP A 136 -2.40 -16.78 2.01
N LEU A 137 -2.60 -15.82 1.10
CA LEU A 137 -1.77 -14.62 0.96
C LEU A 137 -1.72 -13.79 2.26
N GLY A 138 -2.86 -13.56 2.90
CA GLY A 138 -2.94 -12.81 4.16
C GLY A 138 -2.34 -13.58 5.35
N GLY A 139 -2.45 -14.91 5.36
CA GLY A 139 -1.87 -15.78 6.40
C GLY A 139 -0.34 -15.88 6.34
N VAL A 140 0.28 -15.56 5.21
CA VAL A 140 1.75 -15.41 5.12
C VAL A 140 2.25 -14.19 5.91
N VAL A 141 1.37 -13.25 6.28
CA VAL A 141 1.74 -12.03 7.03
C VAL A 141 1.41 -12.13 8.53
N THR A 142 0.78 -13.22 9.00
CA THR A 142 0.60 -13.46 10.45
C THR A 142 1.80 -14.20 11.03
N SER A 143 2.97 -13.58 10.96
CA SER A 143 4.15 -13.89 11.78
C SER A 143 5.06 -12.66 11.88
N ASP A 144 4.46 -11.47 12.00
CA ASP A 144 5.13 -10.33 12.64
C ASP A 144 4.57 -10.19 14.07
N GLU A 145 4.72 -11.24 14.88
CA GLU A 145 5.35 -10.96 16.17
C GLU A 145 6.66 -10.28 15.79
N VAL A 146 6.88 -9.07 16.31
CA VAL A 146 8.15 -8.37 16.26
C VAL A 146 9.19 -9.28 16.92
N THR A 147 9.66 -10.27 16.16
CA THR A 147 10.80 -11.08 16.49
C THR A 147 11.93 -10.22 15.98
N THR A 148 12.43 -9.39 16.87
CA THR A 148 13.71 -8.70 16.72
C THR A 148 14.70 -9.74 16.20
N GLN A 149 15.00 -9.72 14.91
CA GLN A 149 16.04 -10.55 14.34
C GLN A 149 17.34 -9.96 14.86
N VAL A 150 17.77 -10.42 16.03
CA VAL A 150 19.12 -10.19 16.52
C VAL A 150 20.02 -10.99 15.59
N ALA A 151 20.58 -10.31 14.60
CA ALA A 151 21.65 -10.86 13.80
C ALA A 151 22.82 -11.15 14.74
N SER A 152 22.98 -12.42 15.11
CA SER A 152 24.19 -12.87 15.80
C SER A 152 25.34 -12.72 14.81
N ASN A 153 26.23 -11.76 15.05
CA ASN A 153 27.45 -11.63 14.26
C ASN A 153 28.65 -11.48 15.18
N SER A 154 29.54 -12.46 15.07
CA SER A 154 30.81 -12.55 15.78
C SER A 154 31.66 -11.31 15.49
N GLN A 155 32.13 -10.70 16.58
CA GLN A 155 33.00 -9.53 16.57
C GLN A 155 34.27 -9.77 15.74
N THR A 156 34.50 -8.91 14.75
CA THR A 156 35.84 -8.46 14.40
C THR A 156 35.83 -6.95 14.30
N THR A 157 36.31 -6.31 15.36
CA THR A 157 36.52 -4.87 15.46
C THR A 157 37.54 -4.41 14.41
N LYS A 158 37.04 -3.85 13.29
CA LYS A 158 37.88 -3.03 12.43
C LYS A 158 37.86 -1.59 12.97
N LYS A 159 38.98 -1.21 13.59
CA LYS A 159 39.32 0.18 13.96
C LYS A 159 39.01 1.11 12.77
N GLN A 160 38.18 2.12 13.00
CA GLN A 160 38.03 3.24 12.08
C GLN A 160 39.39 3.92 11.93
N VAL A 161 39.93 3.90 10.71
CA VAL A 161 41.12 4.66 10.33
C VAL A 161 40.65 6.08 9.98
N PRO A 162 41.24 7.14 10.57
CA PRO A 162 40.93 8.50 10.17
C PRO A 162 41.29 8.68 8.69
N VAL A 163 40.38 9.28 7.92
CA VAL A 163 40.65 9.69 6.54
C VAL A 163 41.69 10.82 6.58
N LEU A 164 42.97 10.46 6.41
CA LEU A 164 44.01 11.41 6.08
C LEU A 164 43.79 11.85 4.63
N VAL A 165 43.33 13.08 4.44
CA VAL A 165 43.29 13.73 3.14
C VAL A 165 44.74 13.90 2.67
N SER A 166 45.22 12.98 1.84
CA SER A 166 46.53 13.07 1.21
C SER A 166 46.40 13.84 -0.09
N ASP A 167 47.14 14.94 -0.22
CA ASP A 167 47.17 15.88 -1.36
C ASP A 167 47.72 15.28 -2.68
N THR A 168 47.73 13.95 -2.81
CA THR A 168 48.25 13.21 -3.97
C THR A 168 47.24 12.23 -4.57
N ALA A 169 45.96 12.35 -4.20
CA ALA A 169 44.91 11.50 -4.76
C ALA A 169 44.60 11.92 -6.21
N LYS A 170 44.70 10.98 -7.16
CA LYS A 170 44.20 11.14 -8.53
C LYS A 170 42.78 11.72 -8.47
N GLN A 171 42.54 12.76 -9.25
CA GLN A 171 41.25 13.44 -9.32
C GLN A 171 40.19 12.44 -9.81
N LYS A 172 39.34 11.96 -8.88
CA LYS A 172 38.23 11.07 -9.18
C LYS A 172 37.10 11.88 -9.80
N THR A 173 36.35 11.24 -10.69
CA THR A 173 35.09 11.82 -11.18
C THR A 173 34.03 11.83 -10.06
N PRO A 174 33.03 12.73 -10.10
CA PRO A 174 31.95 12.76 -9.11
C PRO A 174 31.24 11.42 -8.94
N ASP A 175 31.01 10.68 -10.03
CA ASP A 175 30.38 9.36 -9.99
C ASP A 175 31.23 8.33 -9.25
N GLN A 176 32.54 8.37 -9.43
CA GLN A 176 33.47 7.50 -8.68
C GLN A 176 33.49 7.85 -7.19
N GLN A 177 33.45 9.14 -6.85
CA GLN A 177 33.37 9.57 -5.45
C GLN A 177 32.05 9.16 -4.80
N LEU A 178 30.94 9.25 -5.53
CA LEU A 178 29.62 8.81 -5.06
C LEU A 178 29.57 7.29 -4.86
N GLN A 179 30.14 6.52 -5.81
CA GLN A 179 30.22 5.07 -5.70
C GLN A 179 31.06 4.63 -4.50
N ASP A 180 32.21 5.27 -4.28
CA ASP A 180 33.06 5.01 -3.13
C ASP A 180 32.35 5.36 -1.81
N PHE A 181 31.62 6.47 -1.79
CA PHE A 181 30.80 6.87 -0.64
C PHE A 181 29.77 5.79 -0.29
N TYR A 182 29.01 5.30 -1.28
CA TYR A 182 28.03 4.24 -1.03
C TYR A 182 28.67 2.94 -0.54
N GLN A 183 29.81 2.55 -1.10
CA GLN A 183 30.55 1.37 -0.64
C GLN A 183 31.01 1.52 0.81
N GLN A 184 31.43 2.72 1.22
CA GLN A 184 31.83 3.01 2.60
C GLN A 184 30.63 3.04 3.56
N GLN A 185 29.53 3.72 3.19
CA GLN A 185 28.35 3.85 4.04
C GLN A 185 27.65 2.50 4.28
N ASN A 186 27.62 1.60 3.29
CA ASN A 186 27.00 0.29 3.41
C ASN A 186 27.67 -0.63 4.46
N LEU A 187 28.89 -0.29 4.90
CA LEU A 187 29.60 -1.03 5.95
C LEU A 187 29.30 -0.51 7.36
N LEU A 188 28.59 0.62 7.49
CA LEU A 188 28.32 1.25 8.78
C LEU A 188 27.03 0.71 9.39
N GLN A 189 27.14 0.13 10.59
CA GLN A 189 26.00 -0.35 11.36
C GLN A 189 26.15 0.09 12.82
N SER A 190 25.07 0.57 13.43
CA SER A 190 25.00 0.81 14.87
C SER A 190 24.64 -0.49 15.59
N GLN A 191 25.51 -0.96 16.47
CA GLN A 191 25.26 -2.15 17.28
C GLN A 191 24.69 -1.74 18.63
N PHE A 192 23.52 -2.28 18.96
CA PHE A 192 22.92 -2.13 20.29
C PHE A 192 23.30 -3.31 21.17
N PRO A 193 23.48 -3.11 22.49
CA PRO A 193 23.80 -4.20 23.40
C PRO A 193 22.60 -5.15 23.55
N ASP A 194 22.87 -6.45 23.62
CA ASP A 194 21.84 -7.48 23.81
C ASP A 194 21.16 -7.41 25.19
N VAL A 195 21.84 -6.83 26.17
CA VAL A 195 21.35 -6.66 27.54
C VAL A 195 21.52 -5.22 27.98
N PHE A 196 20.44 -4.61 28.47
CA PHE A 196 20.42 -3.27 29.02
C PHE A 196 20.37 -3.31 30.55
N ASN A 197 21.39 -2.77 31.21
CA ASN A 197 21.48 -2.64 32.68
C ASN A 197 21.48 -1.16 33.12
N GLY A 198 20.77 -0.28 32.41
CA GLY A 198 20.67 1.15 32.71
C GLY A 198 19.37 1.54 33.41
N GLN A 199 19.27 2.80 33.82
CA GLN A 199 18.00 3.39 34.27
C GLN A 199 17.06 3.59 33.06
N PRO A 200 15.75 3.31 33.19
CA PRO A 200 14.79 3.61 32.14
C PRO A 200 14.72 5.10 31.81
N PHE A 201 14.55 5.43 30.54
CA PHE A 201 14.36 6.79 30.05
C PHE A 201 13.54 6.79 28.77
N ASP A 202 12.92 7.93 28.46
CA ASP A 202 12.14 8.12 27.24
C ASP A 202 12.99 8.82 26.17
N VAL A 203 12.86 8.37 24.92
CA VAL A 203 13.47 9.00 23.74
C VAL A 203 12.39 9.64 22.90
N VAL A 204 12.51 10.96 22.67
CA VAL A 204 11.66 11.69 21.73
C VAL A 204 12.50 12.11 20.54
N VAL A 205 12.13 11.63 19.35
CA VAL A 205 12.74 12.05 18.09
C VAL A 205 11.76 12.98 17.37
N LEU A 206 12.14 14.25 17.23
CA LEU A 206 11.35 15.25 16.51
C LEU A 206 11.89 15.41 15.09
N ASN A 207 11.13 14.90 14.11
CA ASN A 207 11.43 15.09 12.71
C ASN A 207 10.60 16.26 12.15
N ILE A 208 11.24 17.37 11.81
CA ILE A 208 10.58 18.57 11.30
C ILE A 208 10.86 18.68 9.80
N CYS A 209 9.80 18.65 9.00
CA CYS A 209 9.90 18.81 7.55
C CYS A 209 10.20 20.27 7.18
N SER A 210 10.92 20.46 6.08
CA SER A 210 11.17 21.78 5.48
C SER A 210 11.83 22.78 6.43
N LEU A 211 12.77 22.31 7.25
CA LEU A 211 13.56 23.16 8.14
C LEU A 211 15.04 22.92 7.90
N ALA A 212 15.70 23.87 7.25
CA ALA A 212 17.15 23.95 7.15
C ALA A 212 17.71 25.10 8.00
N THR A 213 18.99 25.04 8.34
CA THR A 213 19.73 26.13 8.99
C THR A 213 19.62 27.44 8.19
N ALA A 214 19.58 27.36 6.87
CA ALA A 214 19.41 28.52 6.00
C ALA A 214 18.04 29.20 6.17
N ASP A 215 16.97 28.44 6.38
CA ASP A 215 15.61 28.96 6.60
C ASP A 215 15.53 29.70 7.94
N LEU A 216 16.17 29.14 8.98
CA LEU A 216 16.27 29.76 10.30
C LEU A 216 17.00 31.11 10.22
N ASN A 217 18.14 31.15 9.52
CA ASN A 217 18.90 32.38 9.34
C ASN A 217 18.10 33.45 8.56
N ALA A 218 17.32 33.04 7.56
CA ALA A 218 16.49 33.97 6.77
C ALA A 218 15.42 34.68 7.62
N ILE A 219 14.96 34.06 8.70
CA ILE A 219 14.02 34.65 9.66
C ILE A 219 14.72 35.24 10.90
N GLY A 220 16.05 35.36 10.87
CA GLY A 220 16.84 35.93 11.97
C GLY A 220 16.96 35.04 13.20
N VAL A 221 16.73 33.73 13.06
CA VAL A 221 16.96 32.75 14.12
C VAL A 221 18.29 32.05 13.86
N GLU A 222 19.28 32.30 14.71
CA GLU A 222 20.57 31.60 14.63
C GLU A 222 20.53 30.33 15.48
N PRO A 223 20.62 29.12 14.88
CA PRO A 223 20.80 27.90 15.64
C PRO A 223 22.19 27.90 16.30
N ARG A 224 22.22 27.79 17.63
CA ARG A 224 23.45 27.65 18.41
C ARG A 224 24.02 26.23 18.35
#